data_AF-A0A842QR88-F1
#
_entry.id   AF-A0A842QR88-F1
#
_cell.length_a   1.000
_cell.length_b   1.000
_cell.length_c   1.000
_cell.angle_alpha   90.00
_cell.angle_beta   90.00
_cell.angle_gamma   90.00
#
_symmetry.space_group_name_H-M   'P 1'
#
loop_
_entity.id
_entity.type
_entity.pdbx_description
1 polymer ?
#
loop_
_entity_poly.entity_id
_entity_poly.type
_entity_poly.pdbx_seq_one_letter_code
_entity_poly.pdbx_strand_id
1 'polypeptide(L)'
;MSKYTHTFFNWWEPVDLTGLKDKLSPEYRVEYHKDKGEETEVKDISIHRDTREEIEVESDNMTAFLSKFRATLSQTSEKKITQKDLDLRDKIRAYCPHDRPTPFPWSFNPEPELKVE
;
A
#
# COMPACT_ATOMS: atom_id res chain seq x y z
N MET A 1 -12.42 -18.46 -6.50
CA MET A 1 -13.04 -17.28 -5.84
C MET A 1 -12.19 -16.07 -6.20
N SER A 2 -12.75 -14.87 -6.40
CA SER A 2 -11.89 -13.70 -6.69
C SER A 2 -11.08 -13.35 -5.44
N LYS A 3 -9.75 -13.31 -5.57
CA LYS A 3 -8.86 -12.86 -4.49
C LYS A 3 -9.20 -11.42 -4.11
N TYR A 4 -9.14 -11.08 -2.82
CA TYR A 4 -9.34 -9.71 -2.37
C TYR A 4 -8.22 -8.82 -2.90
N THR A 5 -8.57 -7.73 -3.56
CA THR A 5 -7.65 -6.67 -3.95
C THR A 5 -8.36 -5.33 -3.81
N HIS A 6 -7.75 -4.39 -3.12
CA HIS A 6 -8.28 -3.03 -2.99
C HIS A 6 -7.15 -2.01 -2.95
N THR A 7 -7.39 -0.86 -3.58
CA THR A 7 -6.43 0.24 -3.62
C THR A 7 -6.97 1.42 -2.83
N PHE A 8 -6.27 1.77 -1.75
CA PHE A 8 -6.49 2.98 -0.98
C PHE A 8 -5.69 4.12 -1.63
N PHE A 9 -6.28 5.31 -1.73
CA PHE A 9 -5.61 6.47 -2.31
C PHE A 9 -5.42 7.57 -1.27
N ASN A 10 -4.30 8.28 -1.39
CA ASN A 10 -4.00 9.50 -0.65
C ASN A 10 -3.51 10.55 -1.65
N TRP A 11 -4.41 11.44 -2.07
CA TRP A 11 -4.18 12.33 -3.22
C TRP A 11 -3.39 13.61 -2.92
N TRP A 12 -3.31 14.02 -1.65
CA TRP A 12 -2.88 15.38 -1.32
C TRP A 12 -1.52 15.45 -0.63
N GLU A 13 -1.24 14.51 0.27
CA GLU A 13 -0.05 14.56 1.11
C GLU A 13 0.78 13.30 0.88
N PRO A 14 2.02 13.42 0.38
CA PRO A 14 2.87 12.26 0.19
C PRO A 14 3.17 11.61 1.53
N VAL A 15 3.03 10.29 1.60
CA VAL A 15 3.34 9.52 2.81
C VAL A 15 4.85 9.40 2.99
N ASP A 16 5.33 9.58 4.23
CA ASP A 16 6.70 9.23 4.60
C ASP A 16 6.85 7.71 4.69
N LEU A 17 7.35 7.12 3.60
CA LEU A 17 7.56 5.68 3.48
C LEU A 17 8.66 5.14 4.41
N THR A 18 9.63 5.98 4.78
CA THR A 18 10.72 5.55 5.66
C THR A 18 10.20 5.41 7.09
N GLY A 19 9.51 6.43 7.60
CA GLY A 19 8.86 6.36 8.91
C GLY A 19 7.78 5.27 8.98
N LEU A 20 7.09 5.01 7.87
CA LEU A 20 6.10 3.94 7.77
C LEU A 20 6.73 2.55 7.84
N LYS A 21 7.84 2.34 7.13
CA LYS A 21 8.62 1.11 7.22
C LYS A 21 9.04 0.84 8.66
N ASP A 22 9.59 1.82 9.36
CA ASP A 22 10.08 1.62 10.73
C ASP A 22 8.95 1.24 11.70
N LYS A 23 7.73 1.75 11.48
CA LYS A 23 6.54 1.40 12.26
C LYS A 23 6.00 0.00 11.96
N LEU A 24 6.10 -0.46 10.72
CA LEU A 24 5.54 -1.75 10.28
C LEU A 24 6.54 -2.92 10.41
N SER A 25 7.83 -2.64 10.34
CA SER A 25 8.90 -3.66 10.43
C SER A 25 8.88 -4.54 11.69
N PRO A 26 8.41 -4.08 12.87
CA PRO A 26 8.34 -4.95 14.05
C PRO A 26 7.30 -6.07 13.95
N GLU A 27 6.23 -5.87 13.17
CA GLU A 27 5.07 -6.76 13.14
C GLU A 27 4.90 -7.49 11.79
N TYR A 28 5.47 -6.91 10.73
CA TYR A 28 5.32 -7.38 9.35
C TYR A 28 6.68 -7.51 8.67
N ARG A 29 6.73 -8.35 7.64
CA ARG A 29 7.89 -8.37 6.75
C ARG A 29 7.77 -7.19 5.80
N VAL A 30 8.73 -6.27 5.84
CA VAL A 30 8.74 -5.07 5.01
C VAL A 30 9.95 -5.04 4.10
N GLU A 31 9.73 -4.95 2.79
CA GLU A 31 10.75 -4.74 1.79
C GLU A 31 10.66 -3.32 1.24
N TYR A 32 11.80 -2.61 1.17
CA TYR A 32 11.86 -1.26 0.64
C TYR A 32 12.39 -1.30 -0.79
N HIS A 33 11.53 -0.99 -1.74
CA HIS A 33 11.88 -0.86 -3.14
C HIS A 33 12.21 0.61 -3.40
N LYS A 34 13.49 0.95 -3.23
CA LYS A 34 14.00 2.18 -3.81
C LYS A 34 14.18 1.91 -5.29
N ASP A 35 13.59 2.74 -6.14
CA ASP A 35 13.97 2.77 -7.54
C ASP A 35 15.47 3.08 -7.59
N LYS A 36 16.29 2.03 -7.71
CA LYS A 36 17.68 2.11 -8.10
C LYS A 36 17.62 2.40 -9.58
N GLY A 37 17.16 3.62 -9.92
CA GLY A 37 17.10 4.11 -11.28
C GLY A 37 18.42 3.70 -11.89
N GLU A 38 18.33 2.80 -12.88
CA GLU A 38 19.45 1.99 -13.29
C GLU A 38 20.70 2.86 -13.34
N GLU A 39 21.83 2.35 -12.84
CA GLU A 39 23.16 2.94 -13.07
C GLU A 39 23.53 2.96 -14.58
N THR A 40 22.57 2.91 -15.48
CA THR A 40 22.69 3.32 -16.86
C THR A 40 22.87 4.83 -16.85
N GLU A 41 24.06 5.28 -17.24
CA GLU A 41 24.64 6.64 -17.18
C GLU A 41 23.78 7.84 -17.66
N VAL A 42 22.53 7.62 -18.05
CA VAL A 42 21.56 8.68 -18.32
C VAL A 42 20.88 9.03 -17.01
N LYS A 43 21.37 10.09 -16.34
CA LYS A 43 20.68 10.74 -15.21
C LYS A 43 19.18 10.81 -15.50
N ASP A 44 18.39 9.99 -14.83
CA ASP A 44 16.93 10.06 -14.94
C ASP A 44 16.49 11.47 -14.54
N ILE A 45 16.06 12.25 -15.53
CA ILE A 45 15.70 13.67 -15.44
C ILE A 45 14.24 13.84 -15.00
N SER A 46 13.54 12.74 -14.69
CA SER A 46 12.14 12.79 -14.32
C SER A 46 11.92 13.52 -13.00
N ILE A 47 11.09 14.57 -13.03
CA ILE A 47 10.59 15.27 -11.83
C ILE A 47 9.76 14.36 -10.91
N HIS A 48 9.40 13.16 -11.37
CA HIS A 48 8.62 12.17 -10.61
C HIS A 48 9.46 11.02 -10.06
N ARG A 49 10.80 11.07 -10.18
CA ARG A 49 11.69 10.00 -9.73
C ARG A 49 11.47 9.60 -8.27
N ASP A 50 11.35 10.59 -7.39
CA ASP A 50 11.14 10.33 -5.95
C ASP A 50 9.75 9.75 -5.65
N THR A 51 8.80 9.79 -6.58
CA THR A 51 7.46 9.19 -6.38
C THR A 51 7.42 7.70 -6.66
N ARG A 52 8.53 7.11 -7.14
CA ARG A 52 8.68 5.69 -7.44
C ARG A 52 9.21 4.86 -6.27
N GLU A 53 9.42 5.49 -5.12
CA GLU A 53 9.70 4.75 -3.89
C GLU A 53 8.45 3.98 -3.47
N GLU A 54 8.62 2.69 -3.21
CA GLU A 54 7.56 1.80 -2.79
C GLU A 54 8.04 0.94 -1.62
N ILE A 55 7.10 0.60 -0.74
CA ILE A 55 7.31 -0.42 0.28
C ILE A 55 6.34 -1.55 0.07
N GLU A 56 6.83 -2.77 0.21
CA GLU A 56 6.04 -3.99 0.18
C GLU A 56 5.95 -4.53 1.61
N VAL A 57 4.73 -4.73 2.09
CA VAL A 57 4.46 -5.20 3.44
C VAL A 57 3.70 -6.52 3.34
N GLU A 58 4.34 -7.60 3.78
CA GLU A 58 3.75 -8.93 3.80
C GLU A 58 3.22 -9.29 5.19
N SER A 59 1.99 -9.75 5.20
CA SER A 59 1.31 -10.43 6.29
C SER A 59 1.25 -11.93 6.01
N ASP A 60 0.43 -12.67 6.75
CA ASP A 60 0.30 -14.12 6.63
C ASP A 60 -0.41 -14.53 5.33
N ASN A 61 -1.42 -13.77 4.88
CA ASN A 61 -2.16 -14.06 3.65
C ASN A 61 -2.36 -12.84 2.72
N MET A 62 -1.87 -11.67 3.12
CA MET A 62 -1.97 -10.44 2.35
C MET A 62 -0.62 -9.79 2.11
N THR A 63 -0.49 -9.15 0.97
CA THR A 63 0.63 -8.27 0.62
C THR A 63 0.07 -6.88 0.33
N ALA A 64 0.70 -5.86 0.92
CA ALA A 64 0.39 -4.47 0.68
C ALA A 64 1.54 -3.76 -0.02
N PHE A 65 1.26 -3.15 -1.15
CA PHE A 65 2.18 -2.28 -1.86
C PHE A 65 1.83 -0.83 -1.57
N LEU A 66 2.69 -0.11 -0.84
CA LEU A 66 2.48 1.28 -0.50
C LEU A 66 3.45 2.18 -1.25
N SER A 67 2.90 3.22 -1.87
CA SER A 67 3.64 4.33 -2.45
C SER A 67 3.21 5.63 -1.78
N LYS A 68 3.82 6.76 -2.19
CA LYS A 68 3.53 8.07 -1.60
C LYS A 68 2.06 8.49 -1.67
N PHE A 69 1.30 8.00 -2.66
CA PHE A 69 -0.07 8.45 -2.94
C PHE A 69 -1.11 7.33 -2.98
N ARG A 70 -0.71 6.06 -2.82
CA ARG A 70 -1.65 4.94 -2.80
C ARG A 70 -1.09 3.77 -2.03
N ALA A 71 -1.98 2.91 -1.58
CA ALA A 71 -1.65 1.61 -1.04
C ALA A 71 -2.56 0.56 -1.68
N THR A 72 -2.00 -0.49 -2.25
CA THR A 72 -2.75 -1.61 -2.82
C THR A 72 -2.61 -2.81 -1.91
N LEU A 73 -3.70 -3.24 -1.28
CA LEU A 73 -3.76 -4.45 -0.48
C LEU A 73 -4.29 -5.59 -1.35
N SER A 74 -3.55 -6.69 -1.43
CA SER A 74 -3.89 -7.86 -2.23
C SER A 74 -3.73 -9.13 -1.43
N GLN A 75 -4.66 -10.07 -1.63
CA GLN A 75 -4.60 -11.38 -1.02
C GLN A 75 -3.70 -12.31 -1.83
N THR A 76 -2.65 -12.82 -1.21
CA THR A 76 -1.63 -13.65 -1.86
C THR A 76 -2.14 -15.08 -2.03
N SER A 77 -2.84 -15.60 -1.01
CA SER A 77 -3.35 -16.98 -0.95
C SER A 77 -4.86 -17.01 -0.71
N GLU A 78 -5.58 -17.99 -1.27
CA GLU A 78 -7.02 -18.22 -1.02
C GLU A 78 -7.33 -18.70 0.41
N LYS A 79 -6.35 -18.69 1.31
CA LYS A 79 -6.50 -18.99 2.72
C LYS A 79 -7.38 -17.94 3.42
N LYS A 80 -7.98 -18.36 4.54
CA LYS A 80 -8.80 -17.50 5.40
C LYS A 80 -7.98 -16.32 5.91
N ILE A 81 -8.61 -15.15 5.93
CA ILE A 81 -8.03 -13.90 6.42
C ILE A 81 -7.85 -14.02 7.92
N THR A 82 -6.63 -13.76 8.40
CA THR A 82 -6.30 -13.79 9.83
C THR A 82 -6.54 -12.43 10.48
N GLN A 83 -6.54 -12.38 11.82
CA GLN A 83 -6.58 -11.10 12.53
C GLN A 83 -5.43 -10.17 12.13
N LYS A 84 -4.24 -10.71 11.90
CA LYS A 84 -3.06 -9.95 11.46
C LYS A 84 -3.24 -9.31 10.08
N ASP A 85 -3.94 -9.99 9.18
CA ASP A 85 -4.31 -9.46 7.86
C ASP A 85 -5.33 -8.30 7.97
N LEU A 86 -6.30 -8.40 8.90
CA LEU A 86 -7.24 -7.33 9.21
C LEU A 86 -6.55 -6.12 9.83
N ASP A 87 -5.63 -6.35 10.77
CA ASP A 87 -4.86 -5.30 11.41
C ASP A 87 -3.98 -4.56 10.39
N LEU A 88 -3.40 -5.28 9.42
CA LEU A 88 -2.64 -4.68 8.33
C LEU A 88 -3.53 -3.75 7.50
N ARG A 89 -4.73 -4.20 7.13
CA ARG A 89 -5.70 -3.38 6.41
C ARG A 89 -6.06 -2.11 7.19
N ASP A 90 -6.38 -2.25 8.47
CA ASP A 90 -6.80 -1.11 9.29
C ASP A 90 -5.67 -0.10 9.46
N LYS A 91 -4.42 -0.58 9.58
CA LYS A 91 -3.22 0.26 9.53
C LYS A 91 -3.13 0.99 8.19
N ILE A 92 -3.24 0.30 7.05
CA ILE A 92 -3.20 0.92 5.71
C ILE A 92 -4.31 1.97 5.55
N ARG A 93 -5.52 1.68 6.00
CA ARG A 93 -6.65 2.61 5.95
C ARG A 93 -6.42 3.85 6.79
N ALA A 94 -5.77 3.71 7.95
CA ALA A 94 -5.36 4.85 8.76
C ALA A 94 -4.26 5.69 8.06
N TYR A 95 -3.39 5.06 7.27
CA TYR A 95 -2.37 5.76 6.47
C TYR A 95 -2.92 6.42 5.20
N CYS A 96 -4.01 5.89 4.63
CA CYS A 96 -4.69 6.43 3.45
C CYS A 96 -6.16 6.71 3.79
N PRO A 97 -6.44 7.78 4.55
CA PRO A 97 -7.78 8.05 5.04
C PRO A 97 -8.72 8.44 3.89
N HIS A 98 -9.90 7.84 3.88
CA HIS A 98 -10.93 8.04 2.85
C HIS A 98 -11.85 9.24 3.14
N ASP A 99 -11.46 10.14 4.05
CA ASP A 99 -12.21 11.32 4.48
C ASP A 99 -11.83 12.60 3.71
N ARG A 100 -10.85 12.51 2.81
CA ARG A 100 -10.31 13.66 2.07
C ARG A 100 -11.05 13.87 0.75
N PRO A 101 -11.14 15.12 0.25
CA PRO A 101 -11.74 15.39 -1.06
C PRO A 101 -10.93 14.66 -2.14
N THR A 102 -11.45 13.62 -2.77
CA THR A 102 -10.75 12.99 -3.91
C THR A 102 -11.23 13.62 -5.22
N PRO A 103 -10.44 13.60 -6.31
CA PRO A 103 -10.92 14.05 -7.62
C PRO A 103 -12.07 13.18 -8.16
N PHE A 104 -12.35 12.04 -7.52
CA PHE A 104 -13.46 11.15 -7.83
C PHE A 104 -14.60 11.25 -6.81
N PRO A 105 -15.85 10.94 -7.21
CA PRO A 105 -16.93 10.69 -6.26
C PRO A 105 -16.56 9.57 -5.28
N TRP A 106 -16.99 9.66 -4.03
CA TRP A 106 -16.65 8.68 -2.97
C TRP A 106 -17.12 7.24 -3.30
N SER A 107 -18.11 7.10 -4.18
CA SER A 107 -18.63 5.82 -4.64
C SER A 107 -17.81 5.17 -5.76
N PHE A 108 -16.73 5.80 -6.21
CA PHE A 108 -15.95 5.35 -7.38
C PHE A 108 -15.03 4.16 -7.07
N ASN A 109 -14.72 3.91 -5.80
CA ASN A 109 -13.83 2.83 -5.37
C ASN A 109 -14.30 2.21 -4.04
N PRO A 110 -15.44 1.50 -4.03
CA PRO A 110 -15.90 0.83 -2.82
C PRO A 110 -14.94 -0.29 -2.42
N GLU A 111 -14.65 -0.39 -1.13
CA GLU A 111 -13.87 -1.50 -0.59
C GLU A 111 -14.69 -2.80 -0.68
N PRO A 112 -14.15 -3.89 -1.27
CA PRO A 112 -14.81 -5.19 -1.27
C PRO A 112 -15.00 -5.74 0.16
N GLU A 113 -16.07 -6.49 0.39
CA GLU A 113 -16.24 -7.19 1.66
C GLU A 113 -15.17 -8.27 1.85
N LEU A 114 -14.53 -8.26 3.03
CA LEU A 114 -13.61 -9.31 3.44
C LEU A 114 -14.41 -10.48 4.01
N LYS A 115 -14.19 -11.67 3.44
CA LYS A 115 -14.74 -12.92 4.00
C LYS A 115 -13.86 -13.36 5.17
N VAL A 116 -14.19 -12.87 6.35
CA VAL A 116 -13.64 -13.38 7.62
C VAL A 116 -14.44 -14.63 7.98
N GLU A 117 -13.77 -15.71 8.38
CA GLU A 117 -14.40 -16.92 8.89
C GLU A 117 -14.17 -17.06 10.39
#